data_AF-A0A3L7R2I3-F1
#
_entry.id   AF-A0A3L7R2I3-F1
#
_cell.length_a   1.000
_cell.length_b   1.000
_cell.length_c   1.000
_cell.angle_alpha   90.00
_cell.angle_beta   90.00
_cell.angle_gamma   90.00
#
_symmetry.space_group_name_H-M   'P 1'
#
loop_
_entity.id
_entity.type
_entity.pdbx_description
1 polymer ?
#
loop_
_entity_poly.entity_id
_entity_poly.type
_entity_poly.pdbx_seq_one_letter_code
_entity_poly.pdbx_strand_id
1 'polypeptide(L)'
;MAFDLYSLCPGGTGKKIKFCCTDLLGDLEQLDRLIEGDQISAALQQVELLSQRFPNRACLMATRTKLELASKKFSEASATSRQFLEAFPTNALALGHAAVTEAIAGRIQESAAMFDKAREAAGADASPELVRIAATLVQAGAQAGHVGFAQSIVEWMLDRSLGTAEDRRLLAAVVGSSGVPAALRTKMRLHQAPVGVAWHAAFEGALKEATDWKLAQALSTFRSLKSVAGNNRALFTNIAILCEMLARPFEAAEAWLTVASLDESNAGTSAQDEASELTGRAIALENEANPDRSPQVYFERSLATLAISALEPTAIELLEDKLRHSAACEVAAFERSEWVARGAAPPRSVWRVFEQSIQPEHPARLLASLLIFGRQTDREPEAVLQGFAPDVATARTIVGPLLGAVFVVNNA
;
A
#
# COMPACT_ATOMS: atom_id res chain seq x y z
N MET A 1 -11.57 1.14 -38.61
CA MET A 1 -12.44 2.15 -39.32
C MET A 1 -11.56 3.10 -40.17
N ALA A 2 -12.08 3.83 -41.16
CA ALA A 2 -11.25 4.81 -41.89
C ALA A 2 -10.81 5.95 -40.96
N PHE A 3 -9.53 6.32 -40.98
CA PHE A 3 -9.03 7.40 -40.12
C PHE A 3 -9.57 8.74 -40.63
N ASP A 4 -10.30 9.45 -39.79
CA ASP A 4 -10.69 10.83 -40.11
C ASP A 4 -9.45 11.72 -40.08
N LEU A 5 -9.15 12.41 -41.19
CA LEU A 5 -8.08 13.41 -41.31
C LEU A 5 -8.15 14.51 -40.23
N TYR A 6 -9.34 14.76 -39.68
CA TYR A 6 -9.58 15.73 -38.61
C TYR A 6 -9.48 15.15 -37.20
N SER A 7 -9.35 13.83 -37.06
CA SER A 7 -9.07 13.19 -35.78
C SER A 7 -7.68 13.53 -35.25
N LEU A 8 -7.50 13.41 -33.95
CA LEU A 8 -6.20 13.62 -33.30
C LEU A 8 -5.21 12.52 -33.71
N CYS A 9 -3.95 12.92 -33.86
CA CYS A 9 -2.88 11.99 -34.20
C CYS A 9 -2.78 10.88 -33.14
N PRO A 10 -2.73 9.59 -33.54
CA PRO A 10 -2.59 8.48 -32.60
C PRO A 10 -1.24 8.51 -31.86
N GLY A 11 -0.27 9.28 -32.34
CA GLY A 11 1.01 9.51 -31.67
C GLY A 11 0.96 10.48 -30.48
N GLY A 12 -0.22 10.98 -30.08
CA GLY A 12 -0.37 11.79 -28.86
C GLY A 12 0.24 13.19 -28.95
N THR A 13 0.44 13.73 -30.16
CA THR A 13 1.07 15.04 -30.37
C THR A 13 0.12 16.22 -30.16
N GLY A 14 -1.16 15.97 -29.90
CA GLY A 14 -2.22 16.98 -29.82
C GLY A 14 -2.61 17.60 -31.17
N LYS A 15 -1.91 17.25 -32.26
CA LYS A 15 -2.21 17.75 -33.62
C LYS A 15 -3.16 16.80 -34.34
N LYS A 16 -3.98 17.35 -35.25
CA LYS A 16 -4.80 16.54 -36.17
C LYS A 16 -3.92 15.74 -37.13
N ILE A 17 -4.40 14.59 -37.61
CA ILE A 17 -3.65 13.72 -38.54
C ILE A 17 -3.19 14.49 -39.78
N LYS A 18 -4.04 15.36 -40.33
CA LYS A 18 -3.70 16.22 -41.48
C LYS A 18 -2.53 17.19 -41.28
N PHE A 19 -2.07 17.40 -40.05
CA PHE A 19 -0.94 18.28 -39.73
C PHE A 19 0.27 17.52 -39.19
N CYS A 20 0.13 16.22 -38.91
CA CYS A 20 1.17 15.43 -38.26
C CYS A 20 1.64 14.25 -39.13
N CYS A 21 0.72 13.56 -39.80
CA CYS A 21 0.92 12.23 -40.40
C CYS A 21 0.13 12.04 -41.71
N THR A 22 -0.05 13.09 -42.52
CA THR A 22 -0.87 13.02 -43.74
C THR A 22 -0.31 12.07 -44.79
N ASP A 23 1.01 12.01 -44.87
CA ASP A 23 1.79 11.10 -45.71
C ASP A 23 1.66 9.62 -45.29
N LEU A 24 1.19 9.37 -44.07
CA LEU A 24 1.08 8.04 -43.45
C LEU A 24 -0.36 7.55 -43.29
N LEU A 25 -1.36 8.28 -43.79
CA LEU A 25 -2.77 7.97 -43.51
C LEU A 25 -3.15 6.54 -43.92
N GLY A 26 -2.85 6.15 -45.16
CA GLY A 26 -3.17 4.79 -45.65
C GLY A 26 -2.40 3.69 -44.91
N ASP A 27 -1.15 3.96 -44.54
CA ASP A 27 -0.32 3.04 -43.76
C ASP A 27 -0.87 2.86 -42.33
N LEU A 28 -1.35 3.95 -41.71
CA LEU A 28 -1.98 3.91 -40.39
C LEU A 28 -3.31 3.15 -40.44
N GLU A 29 -4.14 3.33 -41.47
CA GLU A 29 -5.37 2.55 -41.67
C GLU A 29 -5.09 1.05 -41.87
N GLN A 30 -3.98 0.72 -42.54
CA GLN A 30 -3.56 -0.68 -42.66
C GLN A 30 -3.10 -1.24 -41.32
N LEU A 31 -2.31 -0.49 -40.54
CA LEU A 31 -1.89 -0.89 -39.19
C LEU A 31 -3.10 -1.10 -38.27
N ASP A 32 -4.07 -0.19 -38.29
CA ASP A 32 -5.28 -0.29 -37.48
C ASP A 32 -6.11 -1.53 -37.84
N ARG A 33 -6.25 -1.85 -39.13
CA ARG A 33 -6.90 -3.11 -39.58
C ARG A 33 -6.17 -4.37 -39.10
N LEU A 34 -4.84 -4.37 -39.10
CA LEU A 34 -4.07 -5.50 -38.59
C LEU A 34 -4.27 -5.66 -37.07
N ILE A 35 -4.34 -4.55 -36.32
CA ILE A 35 -4.59 -4.54 -34.88
C ILE A 35 -6.01 -4.99 -34.56
N GLU A 36 -7.03 -4.44 -35.27
CA GLU A 36 -8.43 -4.85 -35.14
C GLU A 36 -8.62 -6.35 -35.49
N GLY A 37 -7.83 -6.86 -36.43
CA GLY A 37 -7.84 -8.27 -36.82
C GLY A 37 -7.03 -9.21 -35.94
N ASP A 38 -6.51 -8.73 -34.80
CA ASP A 38 -5.64 -9.47 -33.85
C ASP A 38 -4.35 -10.05 -34.49
N GLN A 39 -3.88 -9.43 -35.58
CA GLN A 39 -2.67 -9.81 -36.30
C GLN A 39 -1.45 -9.03 -35.77
N ILE A 40 -1.23 -9.12 -34.45
CA ILE A 40 -0.22 -8.30 -33.72
C ILE A 40 1.19 -8.46 -34.30
N SER A 41 1.60 -9.69 -34.65
CA SER A 41 2.91 -9.96 -35.23
C SER A 41 3.10 -9.29 -36.61
N ALA A 42 2.06 -9.28 -37.45
CA ALA A 42 2.10 -8.65 -38.76
C ALA A 42 2.09 -7.11 -38.63
N ALA A 43 1.29 -6.58 -37.69
CA ALA A 43 1.29 -5.15 -37.38
C ALA A 43 2.67 -4.69 -36.89
N LEU A 44 3.36 -5.50 -36.07
CA LEU A 44 4.69 -5.18 -35.57
C LEU A 44 5.74 -5.15 -36.69
N GLN A 45 5.73 -6.14 -37.59
CA GLN A 45 6.62 -6.12 -38.76
C GLN A 45 6.35 -4.91 -39.66
N GLN A 46 5.08 -4.58 -39.88
CA GLN A 46 4.70 -3.43 -40.70
C GLN A 46 5.15 -2.11 -40.07
N VAL A 47 4.98 -1.91 -38.75
CA VAL A 47 5.41 -0.67 -38.09
C VAL A 47 6.93 -0.54 -38.06
N GLU A 48 7.69 -1.64 -37.99
CA GLU A 48 9.15 -1.64 -38.09
C GLU A 48 9.61 -1.18 -39.48
N LEU A 49 9.02 -1.70 -40.56
CA LEU A 49 9.30 -1.27 -41.94
C LEU A 49 8.96 0.21 -42.16
N LEU A 50 7.79 0.64 -41.67
CA LEU A 50 7.37 2.04 -41.75
C LEU A 50 8.30 2.96 -40.96
N SER A 51 8.82 2.51 -39.81
CA SER A 51 9.76 3.28 -38.99
C SER A 51 11.11 3.47 -39.67
N GLN A 52 11.54 2.52 -40.52
CA GLN A 52 12.75 2.67 -41.33
C GLN A 52 12.53 3.69 -42.46
N ARG A 53 11.36 3.66 -43.10
CA ARG A 53 11.02 4.57 -44.20
C ARG A 53 10.71 6.00 -43.71
N PHE A 54 10.10 6.12 -42.54
CA PHE A 54 9.66 7.38 -41.93
C PHE A 54 10.18 7.48 -40.48
N PRO A 55 11.48 7.77 -40.29
CA PRO A 55 12.08 7.82 -38.96
C PRO A 55 11.50 8.96 -38.10
N ASN A 56 11.58 8.82 -36.78
CA ASN A 56 11.18 9.84 -35.79
C ASN A 56 9.72 10.30 -35.89
N ARG A 57 8.80 9.40 -36.26
CA ARG A 57 7.35 9.68 -36.27
C ARG A 57 6.71 9.20 -34.97
N ALA A 58 6.17 10.13 -34.18
CA ALA A 58 5.53 9.83 -32.90
C ALA A 58 4.42 8.76 -33.00
N CYS A 59 3.62 8.77 -34.06
CA CYS A 59 2.58 7.74 -34.27
C CYS A 59 3.17 6.34 -34.42
N LEU A 60 4.27 6.19 -35.17
CA LEU A 60 4.92 4.89 -35.36
C LEU A 60 5.62 4.43 -34.08
N MET A 61 6.26 5.34 -33.34
CA MET A 61 6.91 5.01 -32.05
C MET A 61 5.89 4.59 -30.99
N ALA A 62 4.75 5.29 -30.89
CA ALA A 62 3.65 4.92 -29.99
C ALA A 62 3.06 3.55 -30.37
N THR A 63 2.70 3.36 -31.65
CA THR A 63 2.15 2.08 -32.13
C THR A 63 3.13 0.93 -31.93
N ARG A 64 4.42 1.14 -32.22
CA ARG A 64 5.46 0.12 -31.99
C ARG A 64 5.57 -0.27 -30.53
N THR A 65 5.69 0.71 -29.63
CA THR A 65 5.79 0.46 -28.18
C THR A 65 4.57 -0.33 -27.69
N LYS A 66 3.37 0.07 -28.10
CA LYS A 66 2.12 -0.64 -27.79
C LYS A 66 2.14 -2.10 -28.26
N LEU A 67 2.56 -2.35 -29.50
CA LEU A 67 2.62 -3.70 -30.09
C LEU A 67 3.69 -4.58 -29.43
N GLU A 68 4.84 -4.01 -29.07
CA GLU A 68 5.89 -4.70 -28.33
C GLU A 68 5.41 -5.11 -26.92
N LEU A 69 4.72 -4.20 -26.22
CA LEU A 69 4.07 -4.51 -24.92
C LEU A 69 3.01 -5.61 -25.06
N ALA A 70 2.14 -5.52 -26.06
CA ALA A 70 1.11 -6.54 -26.32
C ALA A 70 1.72 -7.91 -26.66
N SER A 71 2.87 -7.92 -27.34
CA SER A 71 3.62 -9.14 -27.69
C SER A 71 4.53 -9.64 -26.57
N LYS A 72 4.49 -9.02 -25.37
CA LYS A 72 5.37 -9.33 -24.23
C LYS A 72 6.88 -9.19 -24.52
N LYS A 73 7.23 -8.37 -25.51
CA LYS A 73 8.62 -8.02 -25.86
C LYS A 73 9.10 -6.85 -25.01
N PHE A 74 9.24 -7.07 -23.71
CA PHE A 74 9.42 -5.99 -22.73
C PHE A 74 10.76 -5.27 -22.86
N SER A 75 11.83 -5.97 -23.23
CA SER A 75 13.14 -5.38 -23.51
C SER A 75 13.08 -4.38 -24.66
N GLU A 76 12.46 -4.78 -25.76
CA GLU A 76 12.27 -3.98 -26.96
C GLU A 76 11.36 -2.80 -26.67
N ALA A 77 10.23 -3.05 -25.99
CA ALA A 77 9.32 -1.98 -25.56
C ALA A 77 10.02 -0.93 -24.70
N SER A 78 10.91 -1.34 -23.77
CA SER A 78 11.68 -0.40 -22.96
C SER A 78 12.65 0.44 -23.80
N ALA A 79 13.33 -0.17 -24.77
CA ALA A 79 14.23 0.54 -25.68
C ALA A 79 13.46 1.54 -26.57
N THR A 80 12.37 1.10 -27.19
CA THR A 80 11.51 1.93 -28.05
C THR A 80 10.87 3.06 -27.26
N SER A 81 10.36 2.78 -26.05
CA SER A 81 9.75 3.77 -25.15
C SER A 81 10.75 4.86 -24.76
N ARG A 82 12.00 4.48 -24.44
CA ARG A 82 13.07 5.44 -24.12
C ARG A 82 13.39 6.35 -25.32
N GLN A 83 13.56 5.77 -26.50
CA GLN A 83 13.78 6.54 -27.73
C GLN A 83 12.59 7.48 -28.02
N PHE A 84 11.36 7.02 -27.77
CA PHE A 84 10.17 7.83 -27.97
C PHE A 84 10.14 9.04 -27.03
N LEU A 85 10.46 8.82 -25.75
CA LEU A 85 10.54 9.90 -24.77
C LEU A 85 11.69 10.87 -25.05
N GLU A 86 12.86 10.38 -25.47
CA GLU A 86 13.98 11.23 -25.88
C GLU A 86 13.62 12.13 -27.08
N ALA A 87 12.93 11.58 -28.08
CA ALA A 87 12.49 12.33 -29.25
C ALA A 87 11.33 13.28 -28.96
N PHE A 88 10.45 12.93 -28.01
CA PHE A 88 9.25 13.71 -27.66
C PHE A 88 9.06 13.83 -26.13
N PRO A 89 9.90 14.62 -25.42
CA PRO A 89 9.94 14.63 -23.95
C PRO A 89 8.66 15.07 -23.24
N THR A 90 7.83 15.86 -23.91
CA THR A 90 6.59 16.42 -23.37
C THR A 90 5.34 15.74 -23.93
N ASN A 91 5.49 14.63 -24.67
CA ASN A 91 4.36 13.92 -25.24
C ASN A 91 3.72 13.01 -24.17
N ALA A 92 2.41 13.16 -23.95
CA ALA A 92 1.68 12.42 -22.93
C ALA A 92 1.75 10.89 -23.14
N LEU A 93 1.76 10.40 -24.38
CA LEU A 93 1.89 8.97 -24.67
C LEU A 93 3.33 8.48 -24.49
N ALA A 94 4.34 9.29 -24.81
CA ALA A 94 5.73 8.93 -24.55
C ALA A 94 5.98 8.77 -23.04
N LEU A 95 5.49 9.73 -22.24
CA LEU A 95 5.53 9.68 -20.77
C LEU A 95 4.71 8.49 -20.22
N GLY A 96 3.51 8.24 -20.76
CA GLY A 96 2.66 7.13 -20.35
C GLY A 96 3.26 5.75 -20.66
N HIS A 97 3.84 5.56 -21.85
CA HIS A 97 4.53 4.31 -22.16
C HIS A 97 5.80 4.13 -21.33
N ALA A 98 6.53 5.21 -21.06
CA ALA A 98 7.66 5.17 -20.13
C ALA A 98 7.20 4.70 -18.75
N ALA A 99 6.08 5.24 -18.23
CA ALA A 99 5.50 4.81 -16.96
C ALA A 99 5.19 3.30 -16.95
N VAL A 100 4.61 2.75 -18.01
CA VAL A 100 4.33 1.30 -18.11
C VAL A 100 5.63 0.49 -18.10
N THR A 101 6.65 0.91 -18.85
CA THR A 101 7.94 0.20 -18.88
C THR A 101 8.68 0.26 -17.54
N GLU A 102 8.56 1.36 -16.79
CA GLU A 102 9.08 1.47 -15.42
C GLU A 102 8.33 0.53 -14.46
N ALA A 103 7.00 0.46 -14.56
CA ALA A 103 6.20 -0.45 -13.74
C ALA A 103 6.53 -1.93 -13.98
N ILE A 104 6.71 -2.32 -15.25
CA ILE A 104 7.12 -3.69 -15.62
C ILE A 104 8.49 -4.03 -15.03
N ALA A 105 9.38 -3.04 -14.91
CA ALA A 105 10.69 -3.21 -14.32
C ALA A 105 10.70 -3.13 -12.77
N GLY A 106 9.53 -3.10 -12.13
CA GLY A 106 9.38 -3.01 -10.67
C GLY A 106 9.66 -1.62 -10.09
N ARG A 107 9.83 -0.60 -10.93
CA ARG A 107 10.15 0.79 -10.55
C ARG A 107 8.87 1.62 -10.48
N ILE A 108 8.03 1.31 -9.50
CA ILE A 108 6.67 1.88 -9.40
C ILE A 108 6.71 3.38 -9.04
N GLN A 109 7.69 3.82 -8.26
CA GLN A 109 7.85 5.25 -7.94
C GLN A 109 8.20 6.08 -9.18
N GLU A 110 9.11 5.59 -10.01
CA GLU A 110 9.46 6.18 -11.30
C GLU A 110 8.27 6.14 -12.26
N SER A 111 7.53 5.03 -12.28
CA SER A 111 6.29 4.89 -13.03
C SER A 111 5.27 5.96 -12.66
N ALA A 112 5.01 6.15 -11.36
CA ALA A 112 4.09 7.16 -10.86
C ALA A 112 4.53 8.58 -11.23
N ALA A 113 5.82 8.89 -11.12
CA ALA A 113 6.38 10.18 -11.52
C ALA A 113 6.25 10.45 -13.02
N MET A 114 6.44 9.44 -13.87
CA MET A 114 6.24 9.57 -15.32
C MET A 114 4.76 9.72 -15.67
N PHE A 115 3.88 8.99 -15.01
CA PHE A 115 2.44 9.08 -15.24
C PHE A 115 1.85 10.41 -14.78
N ASP A 116 2.33 10.98 -13.67
CA ASP A 116 1.92 12.31 -13.22
C ASP A 116 2.22 13.39 -14.29
N LYS A 117 3.43 13.35 -14.86
CA LYS A 117 3.81 14.19 -16.01
C LYS A 117 2.96 13.91 -17.25
N ALA A 118 2.62 12.64 -17.50
CA ALA A 118 1.77 12.28 -18.63
C ALA A 118 0.36 12.89 -18.52
N ARG A 119 -0.23 12.88 -17.30
CA ARG A 119 -1.52 13.53 -17.02
C ARG A 119 -1.42 15.05 -17.22
N GLU A 120 -0.37 15.67 -16.72
CA GLU A 120 -0.15 17.11 -16.91
C GLU A 120 -0.03 17.47 -18.40
N ALA A 121 0.74 16.70 -19.17
CA ALA A 121 0.91 16.89 -20.61
C ALA A 121 -0.39 16.65 -21.41
N ALA A 122 -1.27 15.77 -20.94
CA ALA A 122 -2.58 15.53 -21.57
C ALA A 122 -3.59 16.65 -21.29
N GLY A 123 -3.49 17.31 -20.14
CA GLY A 123 -4.41 18.38 -19.76
C GLY A 123 -5.83 17.87 -19.54
N ALA A 124 -6.82 18.52 -20.17
CA ALA A 124 -8.23 18.16 -20.02
C ALA A 124 -8.65 16.94 -20.85
N ASP A 125 -7.98 16.69 -21.97
CA ASP A 125 -8.39 15.71 -22.96
C ASP A 125 -7.39 14.55 -23.02
N ALA A 126 -7.56 13.55 -22.13
CA ALA A 126 -6.78 12.33 -22.19
C ALA A 126 -7.18 11.48 -23.40
N SER A 127 -6.19 11.07 -24.20
CA SER A 127 -6.45 10.21 -25.35
C SER A 127 -6.91 8.81 -24.90
N PRO A 128 -7.67 8.07 -25.74
CA PRO A 128 -8.09 6.70 -25.42
C PRO A 128 -6.90 5.77 -25.10
N GLU A 129 -5.76 5.98 -25.74
CA GLU A 129 -4.55 5.22 -25.46
C GLU A 129 -3.97 5.55 -24.08
N LEU A 130 -3.98 6.82 -23.66
CA LEU A 130 -3.56 7.20 -22.31
C LEU A 130 -4.49 6.60 -21.24
N VAL A 131 -5.79 6.48 -21.54
CA VAL A 131 -6.75 5.79 -20.66
C VAL A 131 -6.43 4.30 -20.54
N ARG A 132 -6.02 3.64 -21.64
CA ARG A 132 -5.56 2.23 -21.59
C ARG A 132 -4.27 2.09 -20.77
N ILE A 133 -3.31 3.00 -20.96
CA ILE A 133 -2.09 3.07 -20.15
C ILE A 133 -2.45 3.21 -18.66
N ALA A 134 -3.38 4.10 -18.32
CA ALA A 134 -3.85 4.29 -16.95
C ALA A 134 -4.43 3.00 -16.37
N ALA A 135 -5.29 2.30 -17.11
CA ALA A 135 -5.84 1.01 -16.70
C ALA A 135 -4.76 -0.06 -16.44
N THR A 136 -3.73 -0.13 -17.30
CA THR A 136 -2.57 -1.00 -17.10
C THR A 136 -1.79 -0.64 -15.83
N LEU A 137 -1.60 0.65 -15.56
CA LEU A 137 -0.90 1.11 -14.35
C LEU A 137 -1.71 0.86 -13.06
N VAL A 138 -3.04 0.93 -13.10
CA VAL A 138 -3.89 0.51 -11.98
C VAL A 138 -3.64 -0.96 -11.65
N GLN A 139 -3.63 -1.83 -12.67
CA GLN A 139 -3.37 -3.25 -12.46
C GLN A 139 -1.95 -3.50 -11.92
N ALA A 140 -0.94 -2.86 -12.51
CA ALA A 140 0.44 -3.00 -12.08
C ALA A 140 0.65 -2.49 -10.63
N GLY A 141 0.10 -1.33 -10.29
CA GLY A 141 0.16 -0.77 -8.94
C GLY A 141 -0.54 -1.66 -7.91
N ALA A 142 -1.75 -2.16 -8.22
CA ALA A 142 -2.47 -3.07 -7.33
C ALA A 142 -1.73 -4.40 -7.12
N GLN A 143 -1.17 -4.99 -8.17
CA GLN A 143 -0.39 -6.23 -8.08
C GLN A 143 0.92 -6.06 -7.31
N ALA A 144 1.55 -4.89 -7.42
CA ALA A 144 2.77 -4.55 -6.70
C ALA A 144 2.51 -4.07 -5.26
N GLY A 145 1.25 -4.00 -4.81
CA GLY A 145 0.88 -3.56 -3.46
C GLY A 145 0.82 -2.04 -3.28
N HIS A 146 1.05 -1.25 -4.33
CA HIS A 146 0.96 0.22 -4.30
C HIS A 146 -0.49 0.70 -4.49
N VAL A 147 -1.31 0.42 -3.46
CA VAL A 147 -2.77 0.64 -3.50
C VAL A 147 -3.11 2.13 -3.64
N GLY A 148 -2.39 3.01 -2.93
CA GLY A 148 -2.60 4.45 -3.02
C GLY A 148 -2.39 5.01 -4.43
N PHE A 149 -1.34 4.56 -5.12
CA PHE A 149 -1.06 4.92 -6.50
C PHE A 149 -2.17 4.42 -7.43
N ALA A 150 -2.53 3.14 -7.36
CA ALA A 150 -3.56 2.56 -8.21
C ALA A 150 -4.93 3.22 -7.99
N GLN A 151 -5.32 3.44 -6.74
CA GLN A 151 -6.55 4.15 -6.37
C GLN A 151 -6.55 5.58 -6.93
N SER A 152 -5.43 6.30 -6.86
CA SER A 152 -5.34 7.67 -7.38
C SER A 152 -5.61 7.76 -8.89
N ILE A 153 -5.21 6.75 -9.66
CA ILE A 153 -5.47 6.70 -11.11
C ILE A 153 -6.95 6.47 -11.37
N VAL A 154 -7.60 5.57 -10.62
CA VAL A 154 -9.06 5.34 -10.72
C VAL A 154 -9.82 6.62 -10.40
N GLU A 155 -9.39 7.36 -9.37
CA GLU A 155 -10.00 8.63 -8.98
C GLU A 155 -9.83 9.72 -10.05
N TRP A 156 -8.65 9.79 -10.67
CA TRP A 156 -8.43 10.68 -11.80
C TRP A 156 -9.34 10.34 -12.97
N MET A 157 -9.49 9.05 -13.30
CA MET A 157 -10.41 8.61 -14.35
C MET A 157 -11.87 8.92 -14.02
N LEU A 158 -12.27 8.83 -12.75
CA LEU A 158 -13.62 9.19 -12.28
C LEU A 158 -13.87 10.69 -12.40
N ASP A 159 -12.96 11.51 -11.87
CA ASP A 159 -13.04 12.98 -11.87
C ASP A 159 -13.13 13.53 -13.29
N ARG A 160 -12.29 13.00 -14.20
CA ARG A 160 -12.26 13.40 -15.61
C ARG A 160 -13.26 12.67 -16.51
N SER A 161 -14.10 11.79 -15.94
CA SER A 161 -15.07 10.97 -16.69
C SER A 161 -14.45 10.17 -17.85
N LEU A 162 -13.25 9.65 -17.65
CA LEU A 162 -12.48 8.90 -18.65
C LEU A 162 -12.87 7.43 -18.70
N GLY A 163 -12.97 6.86 -19.92
CA GLY A 163 -13.41 5.48 -20.14
C GLY A 163 -14.90 5.26 -19.83
N THR A 164 -15.34 4.00 -19.84
CA THR A 164 -16.74 3.67 -19.50
C THR A 164 -16.94 3.60 -17.98
N ALA A 165 -18.18 3.75 -17.52
CA ALA A 165 -18.50 3.57 -16.10
C ALA A 165 -18.24 2.14 -15.61
N GLU A 166 -18.38 1.15 -16.49
CA GLU A 166 -18.10 -0.25 -16.20
C GLU A 166 -16.59 -0.48 -16.02
N ASP A 167 -15.76 0.05 -16.93
CA ASP A 167 -14.30 -0.05 -16.82
C ASP A 167 -13.81 0.56 -15.50
N ARG A 168 -14.31 1.74 -15.13
CA ARG A 168 -13.93 2.39 -13.87
C ARG A 168 -14.34 1.56 -12.63
N ARG A 169 -15.50 0.90 -12.67
CA ARG A 169 -15.94 0.00 -11.59
C ARG A 169 -15.07 -1.24 -11.50
N LEU A 170 -14.72 -1.84 -12.64
CA LEU A 170 -13.83 -3.00 -12.68
C LEU A 170 -12.45 -2.65 -12.13
N LEU A 171 -11.89 -1.50 -12.52
CA LEU A 171 -10.60 -1.02 -12.01
C LEU A 171 -10.65 -0.74 -10.50
N ALA A 172 -11.72 -0.12 -10.00
CA ALA A 172 -11.92 0.07 -8.56
C ALA A 172 -11.99 -1.27 -7.80
N ALA A 173 -12.62 -2.30 -8.39
CA ALA A 173 -12.67 -3.64 -7.80
C ALA A 173 -11.28 -4.33 -7.79
N VAL A 174 -10.45 -4.11 -8.80
CA VAL A 174 -9.05 -4.59 -8.83
C VAL A 174 -8.26 -4.00 -7.66
N VAL A 175 -8.39 -2.69 -7.44
CA VAL A 175 -7.74 -2.01 -6.30
C VAL A 175 -8.26 -2.54 -4.97
N GLY A 176 -9.57 -2.78 -4.84
CA GLY A 176 -10.19 -3.28 -3.61
C GLY A 176 -10.10 -4.80 -3.38
N SER A 177 -9.34 -5.52 -4.22
CA SER A 177 -9.29 -6.99 -4.18
C SER A 177 -8.56 -7.54 -2.94
N SER A 178 -8.63 -8.86 -2.73
CA SER A 178 -8.01 -9.52 -1.57
C SER A 178 -6.49 -9.32 -1.55
N GLY A 179 -5.95 -8.83 -0.43
CA GLY A 179 -4.52 -8.58 -0.28
C GLY A 179 -4.21 -7.16 0.19
N VAL A 180 -5.13 -6.21 0.01
CA VAL A 180 -4.97 -4.85 0.53
C VAL A 180 -4.99 -4.85 2.07
N PRO A 181 -3.95 -4.32 2.74
CA PRO A 181 -3.92 -4.12 4.18
C PRO A 181 -5.15 -3.33 4.65
N ALA A 182 -5.79 -3.76 5.75
CA ALA A 182 -7.03 -3.14 6.24
C ALA A 182 -6.88 -1.63 6.43
N ALA A 183 -5.75 -1.19 6.97
CA ALA A 183 -5.43 0.23 7.20
C ALA A 183 -5.35 1.09 5.91
N LEU A 184 -5.15 0.46 4.75
CA LEU A 184 -5.10 1.15 3.45
C LEU A 184 -6.44 1.16 2.71
N ARG A 185 -7.44 0.38 3.17
CA ARG A 185 -8.77 0.32 2.53
C ARG A 185 -9.57 1.60 2.73
N THR A 186 -9.38 2.28 3.85
CA THR A 186 -10.04 3.55 4.12
C THR A 186 -9.44 4.63 3.24
N LYS A 187 -10.32 5.27 2.46
CA LYS A 187 -9.94 6.41 1.62
C LYS A 187 -9.75 7.65 2.47
N MET A 188 -8.54 8.21 2.42
CA MET A 188 -8.23 9.51 3.02
C MET A 188 -8.55 10.65 2.05
N ARG A 189 -8.90 11.82 2.57
CA ARG A 189 -9.23 13.01 1.77
C ARG A 189 -8.27 14.14 2.12
N LEU A 190 -7.96 14.99 1.14
CA LEU A 190 -7.18 16.20 1.39
C LEU A 190 -7.92 17.12 2.36
N HIS A 191 -7.19 17.61 3.36
CA HIS A 191 -7.66 18.56 4.35
C HIS A 191 -7.62 19.99 3.78
N GLN A 192 -8.57 20.81 4.21
CA GLN A 192 -8.66 22.23 3.87
C GLN A 192 -7.60 23.06 4.61
N ALA A 193 -7.26 24.24 4.08
CA ALA A 193 -6.34 25.14 4.76
C ALA A 193 -6.93 25.60 6.12
N PRO A 194 -6.13 25.60 7.19
CA PRO A 194 -6.53 26.21 8.45
C PRO A 194 -6.88 27.70 8.27
N VAL A 195 -7.86 28.17 9.04
CA VAL A 195 -8.31 29.56 8.99
C VAL A 195 -7.34 30.45 9.76
N GLY A 196 -7.05 31.65 9.23
CA GLY A 196 -6.30 32.68 9.95
C GLY A 196 -4.77 32.50 10.01
N VAL A 197 -4.21 31.56 9.24
CA VAL A 197 -2.76 31.34 9.16
C VAL A 197 -2.12 32.14 8.03
N ALA A 198 -0.90 32.65 8.24
CA ALA A 198 -0.19 33.47 7.25
C ALA A 198 0.12 32.73 5.93
N TRP A 199 0.20 31.39 5.97
CA TRP A 199 0.49 30.52 4.83
C TRP A 199 -0.76 29.95 4.16
N HIS A 200 -1.96 30.46 4.49
CA HIS A 200 -3.24 29.98 3.96
C HIS A 200 -3.29 29.98 2.43
N ALA A 201 -2.89 31.09 1.80
CA ALA A 201 -2.92 31.22 0.34
C ALA A 201 -2.03 30.20 -0.39
N ALA A 202 -0.86 29.90 0.17
CA ALA A 202 0.05 28.91 -0.40
C ALA A 202 -0.50 27.47 -0.24
N PHE A 203 -1.18 27.20 0.87
CA PHE A 203 -1.85 25.91 1.11
C PHE A 203 -3.02 25.70 0.13
N GLU A 204 -3.87 26.72 -0.07
CA GLU A 204 -4.96 26.69 -1.05
C GLU A 204 -4.42 26.53 -2.49
N GLY A 205 -3.28 27.16 -2.79
CA GLY A 205 -2.58 26.95 -4.06
C GLY A 205 -2.17 25.48 -4.26
N ALA A 206 -1.60 24.84 -3.25
CA ALA A 206 -1.23 23.43 -3.30
C ALA A 206 -2.45 22.51 -3.42
N LEU A 207 -3.56 22.84 -2.74
CA LEU A 207 -4.83 22.11 -2.89
C LEU A 207 -5.35 22.21 -4.33
N LYS A 208 -5.30 23.41 -4.92
CA LYS A 208 -5.69 23.61 -6.31
C LYS A 208 -4.84 22.77 -7.26
N GLU A 209 -3.52 22.77 -7.08
CA GLU A 209 -2.60 21.91 -7.85
C GLU A 209 -2.97 20.43 -7.74
N ALA A 210 -3.31 19.96 -6.53
CA ALA A 210 -3.73 18.58 -6.31
C ALA A 210 -5.08 18.26 -6.99
N THR A 211 -6.07 19.15 -6.92
CA THR A 211 -7.36 18.98 -7.61
C THR A 211 -7.22 19.04 -9.14
N ASP A 212 -6.24 19.79 -9.63
CA ASP A 212 -5.90 19.84 -11.06
C ASP A 212 -5.06 18.62 -11.51
N TRP A 213 -4.81 17.66 -10.60
CA TRP A 213 -4.01 16.45 -10.80
C TRP A 213 -2.52 16.67 -11.11
N LYS A 214 -1.96 17.78 -10.60
CA LYS A 214 -0.52 18.07 -10.63
C LYS A 214 0.12 17.65 -9.31
N LEU A 215 0.12 16.35 -9.04
CA LEU A 215 0.37 15.83 -7.70
C LEU A 215 1.81 16.11 -7.23
N ALA A 216 2.81 15.95 -8.11
CA ALA A 216 4.19 16.22 -7.76
C ALA A 216 4.44 17.71 -7.45
N GLN A 217 3.74 18.60 -8.18
CA GLN A 217 3.79 20.05 -7.93
C GLN A 217 3.16 20.38 -6.57
N ALA A 218 1.96 19.89 -6.31
CA ALA A 218 1.27 20.05 -5.03
C ALA A 218 2.12 19.56 -3.84
N LEU A 219 2.73 18.39 -3.98
CA LEU A 219 3.59 17.82 -2.95
C LEU A 219 4.84 18.68 -2.70
N SER A 220 5.45 19.23 -3.75
CA SER A 220 6.55 20.19 -3.62
C SER A 220 6.12 21.44 -2.85
N THR A 221 4.97 22.00 -3.20
CA THR A 221 4.40 23.17 -2.53
C THR A 221 4.12 22.88 -1.05
N PHE A 222 3.47 21.76 -0.70
CA PHE A 222 3.25 21.38 0.70
C PHE A 222 4.57 21.15 1.46
N ARG A 223 5.58 20.51 0.84
CA ARG A 223 6.89 20.33 1.50
C ARG A 223 7.56 21.67 1.83
N SER A 224 7.45 22.67 0.97
CA SER A 224 8.01 24.01 1.23
C SER A 224 7.37 24.68 2.46
N LEU A 225 6.09 24.38 2.73
CA LEU A 225 5.34 24.91 3.86
C LEU A 225 5.75 24.33 5.21
N LYS A 226 6.46 23.18 5.26
CA LYS A 226 6.87 22.54 6.53
C LYS A 226 7.65 23.50 7.44
N SER A 227 8.49 24.35 6.86
CA SER A 227 9.32 25.31 7.60
C SER A 227 8.51 26.43 8.28
N VAL A 228 7.36 26.80 7.72
CA VAL A 228 6.55 27.95 8.19
C VAL A 228 5.31 27.49 8.96
N ALA A 229 4.72 26.36 8.58
CA ALA A 229 3.54 25.79 9.21
C ALA A 229 3.85 24.93 10.44
N GLY A 230 5.11 24.51 10.62
CA GLY A 230 5.53 23.66 11.72
C GLY A 230 4.74 22.34 11.77
N ASN A 231 4.38 21.91 12.98
CA ASN A 231 3.67 20.66 13.24
C ASN A 231 2.15 20.79 13.03
N ASN A 232 1.75 21.19 11.82
CA ASN A 232 0.34 21.30 11.47
C ASN A 232 -0.21 19.98 10.93
N ARG A 233 -1.25 19.44 11.58
CA ARG A 233 -1.88 18.17 11.20
C ARG A 233 -2.34 18.13 9.73
N ALA A 234 -3.08 19.14 9.27
CA ALA A 234 -3.62 19.18 7.91
C ALA A 234 -2.52 19.16 6.84
N LEU A 235 -1.38 19.82 7.11
CA LEU A 235 -0.23 19.81 6.21
C LEU A 235 0.35 18.40 6.06
N PHE A 236 0.63 17.72 7.18
CA PHE A 236 1.20 16.37 7.13
C PHE A 236 0.23 15.34 6.56
N THR A 237 -1.07 15.46 6.83
CA THR A 237 -2.10 14.64 6.18
C THR A 237 -2.07 14.78 4.65
N ASN A 238 -2.00 16.01 4.12
CA ASN A 238 -1.95 16.23 2.67
C ASN A 238 -0.65 15.73 2.04
N ILE A 239 0.49 15.89 2.72
CA ILE A 239 1.77 15.31 2.29
C ILE A 239 1.67 13.79 2.21
N ALA A 240 1.11 13.14 3.25
CA ALA A 240 1.00 11.69 3.30
C ALA A 240 0.14 11.14 2.16
N ILE A 241 -1.04 11.72 1.94
CA ILE A 241 -1.95 11.35 0.85
C ILE A 241 -1.26 11.49 -0.51
N LEU A 242 -0.60 12.61 -0.78
CA LEU A 242 0.08 12.83 -2.07
C LEU A 242 1.26 11.88 -2.26
N CYS A 243 2.01 11.54 -1.20
CA CYS A 243 3.05 10.54 -1.26
C CYS A 243 2.49 9.15 -1.62
N GLU A 244 1.36 8.74 -1.04
CA GLU A 244 0.70 7.49 -1.43
C GLU A 244 0.26 7.50 -2.91
N MET A 245 -0.35 8.60 -3.36
CA MET A 245 -0.79 8.74 -4.76
C MET A 245 0.38 8.75 -5.76
N LEU A 246 1.60 9.08 -5.31
CA LEU A 246 2.83 9.12 -6.10
C LEU A 246 3.74 7.90 -5.88
N ALA A 247 3.24 6.83 -5.24
CA ALA A 247 4.01 5.63 -4.91
C ALA A 247 5.32 5.95 -4.15
N ARG A 248 5.23 6.82 -3.13
CA ARG A 248 6.31 7.17 -2.20
C ARG A 248 6.01 6.64 -0.80
N PRO A 249 5.95 5.31 -0.60
CA PRO A 249 5.42 4.71 0.62
C PRO A 249 6.22 5.07 1.88
N PHE A 250 7.55 5.15 1.79
CA PHE A 250 8.38 5.55 2.94
C PHE A 250 8.06 6.97 3.42
N GLU A 251 8.02 7.93 2.49
CA GLU A 251 7.70 9.33 2.82
C GLU A 251 6.26 9.49 3.30
N ALA A 252 5.34 8.66 2.80
CA ALA A 252 3.96 8.61 3.28
C ALA A 252 3.89 8.08 4.72
N ALA A 253 4.63 7.01 5.03
CA ALA A 253 4.71 6.44 6.38
C ALA A 253 5.24 7.47 7.40
N GLU A 254 6.33 8.17 7.09
CA GLU A 254 6.88 9.22 7.95
C GLU A 254 5.87 10.36 8.20
N ALA A 255 5.15 10.76 7.14
CA ALA A 255 4.13 11.79 7.26
C ALA A 255 2.94 11.33 8.12
N TRP A 256 2.46 10.09 7.96
CA TRP A 256 1.39 9.55 8.79
C TRP A 256 1.78 9.36 10.25
N LEU A 257 3.01 8.93 10.54
CA LEU A 257 3.53 8.88 11.91
C LEU A 257 3.58 10.27 12.55
N THR A 258 3.92 11.29 11.76
CA THR A 258 3.87 12.67 12.24
C THR A 258 2.44 13.06 12.61
N VAL A 259 1.44 12.74 11.77
CA VAL A 259 0.02 12.99 12.08
C VAL A 259 -0.42 12.24 13.34
N ALA A 260 -0.08 10.95 13.46
CA ALA A 260 -0.42 10.12 14.62
C ALA A 260 0.13 10.73 15.93
N SER A 261 1.40 11.14 15.95
CA SER A 261 2.01 11.75 17.13
C SER A 261 1.36 13.09 17.55
N LEU A 262 0.82 13.83 16.58
CA LEU A 262 0.08 15.06 16.87
C LEU A 262 -1.28 14.76 17.49
N ASP A 263 -1.94 13.68 17.07
CA ASP A 263 -3.23 13.26 17.62
C ASP A 263 -3.07 12.64 19.02
N GLU A 264 -1.99 11.87 19.28
CA GLU A 264 -1.67 11.38 20.63
C GLU A 264 -1.47 12.51 21.65
N SER A 265 -0.91 13.64 21.22
CA SER A 265 -0.70 14.80 22.08
C SER A 265 -2.01 15.51 22.48
N ASN A 266 -3.11 15.24 21.77
CA ASN A 266 -4.44 15.77 22.08
C ASN A 266 -5.20 14.76 22.95
N ALA A 267 -5.27 15.02 24.27
CA ALA A 267 -5.77 14.11 25.31
C ALA A 267 -7.28 13.76 25.25
N GLY A 268 -7.73 13.06 24.21
CA GLY A 268 -9.08 12.49 24.10
C GLY A 268 -9.06 11.06 23.55
N THR A 269 -9.91 10.19 24.07
CA THR A 269 -10.00 8.76 23.68
C THR A 269 -10.18 8.57 22.17
N SER A 270 -10.99 9.41 21.52
CA SER A 270 -11.17 9.37 20.05
C SER A 270 -9.89 9.71 19.27
N ALA A 271 -9.00 10.53 19.83
CA ALA A 271 -7.74 10.89 19.17
C ALA A 271 -6.70 9.76 19.29
N GLN A 272 -6.75 8.98 20.37
CA GLN A 272 -5.91 7.78 20.53
C GLN A 272 -6.30 6.66 19.54
N ASP A 273 -7.60 6.46 19.31
CA ASP A 273 -8.08 5.50 18.30
C ASP A 273 -7.64 5.92 16.89
N GLU A 274 -7.77 7.21 16.54
CA GLU A 274 -7.33 7.72 15.25
C GLU A 274 -5.80 7.61 15.08
N ALA A 275 -5.02 7.95 16.10
CA ALA A 275 -3.56 7.79 16.09
C ALA A 275 -3.14 6.32 15.87
N SER A 276 -3.88 5.37 16.45
CA SER A 276 -3.64 3.93 16.28
C SER A 276 -3.89 3.48 14.84
N GLU A 277 -4.99 3.93 14.22
CA GLU A 277 -5.32 3.66 12.81
C GLU A 277 -4.26 4.26 11.86
N LEU A 278 -3.82 5.50 12.12
CA LEU A 278 -2.78 6.17 11.35
C LEU A 278 -1.42 5.46 11.48
N THR A 279 -1.09 4.97 12.67
CA THR A 279 0.11 4.16 12.90
C THR A 279 0.03 2.84 12.14
N GLY A 280 -1.12 2.16 12.17
CA GLY A 280 -1.37 0.95 11.38
C GLY A 280 -1.20 1.20 9.88
N ARG A 281 -1.66 2.36 9.38
CA ARG A 281 -1.47 2.78 7.99
C ARG A 281 0.01 3.00 7.66
N ALA A 282 0.75 3.67 8.55
CA ALA A 282 2.18 3.89 8.38
C ALA A 282 2.97 2.58 8.37
N ILE A 283 2.63 1.60 9.21
CA ILE A 283 3.26 0.26 9.20
C ILE A 283 3.02 -0.44 7.86
N ALA A 284 1.78 -0.39 7.35
CA ALA A 284 1.47 -0.98 6.04
C ALA A 284 2.28 -0.35 4.90
N LEU A 285 2.46 0.98 4.93
CA LEU A 285 3.28 1.71 3.96
C LEU A 285 4.78 1.46 4.15
N GLU A 286 5.28 1.30 5.38
CA GLU A 286 6.67 0.90 5.60
C GLU A 286 6.94 -0.50 5.01
N ASN A 287 5.99 -1.41 5.16
CA ASN A 287 6.05 -2.74 4.55
C ASN A 287 5.98 -2.69 3.02
N GLU A 288 5.18 -1.79 2.46
CA GLU A 288 5.17 -1.51 1.02
C GLU A 288 6.53 -0.96 0.54
N ALA A 289 7.16 -0.07 1.31
CA ALA A 289 8.44 0.54 0.97
C ALA A 289 9.62 -0.44 1.06
N ASN A 290 9.68 -1.19 2.16
CA ASN A 290 10.70 -2.20 2.41
C ASN A 290 10.22 -3.20 3.48
N PRO A 291 9.84 -4.43 3.09
CA PRO A 291 9.43 -5.47 4.03
C PRO A 291 10.49 -5.79 5.11
N ASP A 292 11.78 -5.63 4.79
CA ASP A 292 12.88 -5.93 5.72
C ASP A 292 13.05 -4.86 6.81
N ARG A 293 12.52 -3.65 6.59
CA ARG A 293 12.52 -2.57 7.60
C ARG A 293 11.29 -2.60 8.50
N SER A 294 10.25 -3.35 8.10
CA SER A 294 9.03 -3.42 8.88
C SER A 294 9.28 -4.11 10.22
N PRO A 295 8.78 -3.55 11.33
CA PRO A 295 8.95 -4.16 12.64
C PRO A 295 8.31 -5.55 12.66
N GLN A 296 9.14 -6.58 12.84
CA GLN A 296 8.70 -7.97 12.99
C GLN A 296 8.34 -8.22 14.45
N VAL A 297 7.05 -8.45 14.72
CA VAL A 297 6.58 -8.85 16.05
C VAL A 297 6.33 -10.34 16.05
N TYR A 298 7.26 -11.09 16.64
CA TYR A 298 7.17 -12.55 16.70
C TYR A 298 6.14 -13.00 17.73
N PHE A 299 5.40 -14.06 17.40
CA PHE A 299 4.64 -14.80 18.40
C PHE A 299 5.61 -15.72 19.15
N GLU A 300 5.73 -15.52 20.46
CA GLU A 300 6.67 -16.23 21.30
C GLU A 300 5.94 -17.22 22.20
N ARG A 301 6.58 -18.37 22.45
CA ARG A 301 6.18 -19.33 23.48
C ARG A 301 7.32 -19.48 24.48
N SER A 302 7.06 -19.13 25.72
CA SER A 302 8.01 -19.27 26.81
C SER A 302 7.52 -20.33 27.80
N LEU A 303 8.38 -21.28 28.13
CA LEU A 303 8.03 -22.41 29.00
C LEU A 303 8.74 -22.31 30.35
N ALA A 304 8.06 -22.72 31.40
CA ALA A 304 8.63 -22.90 32.72
C ALA A 304 8.20 -24.27 33.29
N THR A 305 9.17 -25.06 33.76
CA THR A 305 8.86 -26.24 34.57
C THR A 305 8.42 -25.79 35.95
N LEU A 306 7.29 -26.29 36.42
CA LEU A 306 6.77 -25.98 37.74
C LEU A 306 7.45 -26.90 38.76
N ALA A 307 8.14 -26.31 39.74
CA ALA A 307 8.82 -27.03 40.81
C ALA A 307 7.81 -27.59 41.83
N ILE A 308 7.07 -28.61 41.41
CA ILE A 308 6.05 -29.27 42.21
C ILE A 308 6.60 -30.62 42.68
N SER A 309 6.64 -30.84 43.98
CA SER A 309 6.96 -32.15 44.54
C SER A 309 5.90 -33.16 44.08
N ALA A 310 6.31 -34.29 43.52
CA ALA A 310 5.43 -35.36 43.06
C ALA A 310 4.53 -35.96 44.18
N LEU A 311 4.77 -35.57 45.44
CA LEU A 311 4.06 -36.04 46.63
C LEU A 311 2.92 -35.10 47.08
N GLU A 312 2.74 -33.92 46.47
CA GLU A 312 1.71 -32.94 46.87
C GLU A 312 0.65 -32.72 45.78
N PRO A 313 -0.47 -33.47 45.79
CA PRO A 313 -1.52 -33.38 44.76
C PRO A 313 -2.21 -32.00 44.69
N THR A 314 -2.14 -31.20 45.76
CA THR A 314 -2.75 -29.85 45.84
C THR A 314 -1.82 -28.73 45.39
N ALA A 315 -0.56 -29.02 45.04
CA ALA A 315 0.43 -27.98 44.73
C ALA A 315 0.06 -27.13 43.50
N ILE A 316 -0.53 -27.73 42.45
CA ILE A 316 -1.03 -26.97 41.28
C ILE A 316 -2.24 -26.12 41.66
N GLU A 317 -3.12 -26.63 42.53
CA GLU A 317 -4.32 -25.90 42.97
C GLU A 317 -3.94 -24.66 43.77
N LEU A 318 -2.89 -24.74 44.60
CA LEU A 318 -2.35 -23.58 45.32
C LEU A 318 -1.74 -22.52 44.38
N LEU A 319 -1.11 -22.94 43.26
CA LEU A 319 -0.63 -22.01 42.25
C LEU A 319 -1.77 -21.34 41.49
N GLU A 320 -2.79 -22.11 41.09
CA GLU A 320 -4.00 -21.59 40.46
C GLU A 320 -4.78 -20.65 41.41
N ASP A 321 -4.77 -20.92 42.71
CA ASP A 321 -5.38 -20.04 43.71
C ASP A 321 -4.63 -18.71 43.83
N LYS A 322 -3.29 -18.71 43.81
CA LYS A 322 -2.49 -17.46 43.74
C LYS A 322 -2.81 -16.64 42.49
N LEU A 323 -2.97 -17.29 41.34
CA LEU A 323 -3.36 -16.61 40.10
C LEU A 323 -4.75 -16.00 40.22
N ARG A 324 -5.71 -16.71 40.84
CA ARG A 324 -7.08 -16.20 41.05
C ARG A 324 -7.13 -14.95 41.92
N HIS A 325 -6.21 -14.82 42.88
CA HIS A 325 -6.11 -13.65 43.75
C HIS A 325 -5.26 -12.51 43.15
N SER A 326 -4.63 -12.72 42.00
CA SER A 326 -3.87 -11.69 41.31
C SER A 326 -4.80 -10.86 40.42
N ALA A 327 -4.80 -9.54 40.59
CA ALA A 327 -5.51 -8.63 39.68
C ALA A 327 -4.99 -8.71 38.24
N ALA A 328 -3.74 -9.16 38.04
CA ALA A 328 -3.11 -9.29 36.73
C ALA A 328 -3.50 -10.58 35.98
N CYS A 329 -4.35 -11.44 36.55
CA CYS A 329 -4.69 -12.73 35.94
C CYS A 329 -6.21 -12.96 35.94
N GLU A 330 -6.73 -13.42 34.80
CA GLU A 330 -8.14 -13.80 34.64
C GLU A 330 -8.23 -15.21 34.06
N VAL A 331 -9.15 -16.04 34.56
CA VAL A 331 -9.39 -17.37 33.99
C VAL A 331 -10.00 -17.22 32.60
N ALA A 332 -9.43 -17.92 31.61
CA ALA A 332 -9.97 -17.99 30.27
C ALA A 332 -10.58 -19.36 29.98
N ALA A 333 -11.72 -19.36 29.29
CA ALA A 333 -12.31 -20.58 28.77
C ALA A 333 -11.48 -21.13 27.59
N PHE A 334 -11.44 -22.46 27.45
CA PHE A 334 -10.84 -23.13 26.30
C PHE A 334 -11.58 -24.43 26.01
N GLU A 335 -11.57 -24.85 24.74
CA GLU A 335 -12.24 -26.07 24.30
C GLU A 335 -11.29 -27.26 24.28
N ARG A 336 -11.50 -28.23 25.19
CA ARG A 336 -10.66 -29.44 25.27
C ARG A 336 -10.69 -30.28 23.98
N SER A 337 -11.83 -30.30 23.28
CA SER A 337 -12.01 -31.03 22.02
C SER A 337 -11.05 -30.59 20.93
N GLU A 338 -10.77 -29.28 20.81
CA GLU A 338 -9.85 -28.75 19.79
C GLU A 338 -8.41 -29.23 19.99
N TRP A 339 -7.97 -29.37 21.25
CA TRP A 339 -6.64 -29.87 21.59
C TRP A 339 -6.51 -31.36 21.26
N VAL A 340 -7.50 -32.15 21.67
CA VAL A 340 -7.54 -33.60 21.41
C VAL A 340 -7.61 -33.88 19.90
N ALA A 341 -8.39 -33.12 19.14
CA ALA A 341 -8.49 -33.26 17.68
C ALA A 341 -7.14 -33.01 16.97
N ARG A 342 -6.26 -32.20 17.57
CA ARG A 342 -4.90 -31.94 17.07
C ARG A 342 -3.86 -32.92 17.63
N GLY A 343 -4.27 -33.95 18.37
CA GLY A 343 -3.38 -34.91 19.02
C GLY A 343 -2.55 -34.32 20.16
N ALA A 344 -2.95 -33.18 20.73
CA ALA A 344 -2.25 -32.52 21.81
C ALA A 344 -2.96 -32.74 23.16
N ALA A 345 -2.18 -32.87 24.24
CA ALA A 345 -2.72 -32.88 25.59
C ALA A 345 -3.32 -31.49 25.91
N PRO A 346 -4.59 -31.40 26.35
CA PRO A 346 -5.18 -30.12 26.71
C PRO A 346 -4.54 -29.55 27.99
N PRO A 347 -4.45 -28.22 28.13
CA PRO A 347 -4.06 -27.61 29.40
C PRO A 347 -5.07 -27.96 30.49
N ARG A 348 -4.62 -27.94 31.75
CA ARG A 348 -5.48 -28.04 32.93
C ARG A 348 -6.32 -26.76 33.07
N SER A 349 -5.67 -25.62 32.95
CA SER A 349 -6.29 -24.29 33.01
C SER A 349 -5.59 -23.30 32.06
N VAL A 350 -6.33 -22.27 31.65
CA VAL A 350 -5.83 -21.19 30.79
C VAL A 350 -6.18 -19.87 31.47
N TRP A 351 -5.24 -18.94 31.42
CA TRP A 351 -5.32 -17.64 32.06
C TRP A 351 -4.92 -16.54 31.09
N ARG A 352 -5.56 -15.38 31.17
CA ARG A 352 -5.13 -14.14 30.53
C ARG A 352 -4.29 -13.35 31.51
N VAL A 353 -3.15 -12.85 31.05
CA VAL A 353 -2.21 -12.07 31.85
C VAL A 353 -2.28 -10.62 31.38
N PHE A 354 -2.48 -9.70 32.32
CA PHE A 354 -2.66 -8.29 32.03
C PHE A 354 -1.57 -7.43 32.69
N GLU A 355 -1.19 -6.37 32.01
CA GLU A 355 -0.52 -5.22 32.59
C GLU A 355 -1.58 -4.29 33.17
N GLN A 356 -1.49 -4.04 34.47
CA GLN A 356 -2.41 -3.12 35.14
C GLN A 356 -2.06 -1.68 34.79
N SER A 357 -3.07 -0.90 34.42
CA SER A 357 -2.89 0.52 34.22
C SER A 357 -2.68 1.24 35.55
N ILE A 358 -1.75 2.19 35.57
CA ILE A 358 -1.54 3.11 36.70
C ILE A 358 -2.68 4.14 36.77
N GLN A 359 -3.33 4.41 35.64
CA GLN A 359 -4.45 5.35 35.53
C GLN A 359 -5.78 4.59 35.46
N PRO A 360 -6.75 4.88 36.36
CA PRO A 360 -7.99 4.13 36.46
C PRO A 360 -8.91 4.25 35.24
N GLU A 361 -8.70 5.26 34.38
CA GLU A 361 -9.46 5.43 33.12
C GLU A 361 -8.94 4.57 31.96
N HIS A 362 -7.75 3.97 32.06
CA HIS A 362 -7.20 3.13 31.01
C HIS A 362 -7.44 1.65 31.31
N PRO A 363 -7.98 0.86 30.37
CA PRO A 363 -8.19 -0.56 30.57
C PRO A 363 -6.86 -1.30 30.75
N ALA A 364 -6.89 -2.38 31.53
CA ALA A 364 -5.72 -3.25 31.68
C ALA A 364 -5.34 -3.84 30.30
N ARG A 365 -4.06 -3.80 29.95
CA ARG A 365 -3.56 -4.27 28.66
C ARG A 365 -3.32 -5.77 28.71
N LEU A 366 -3.95 -6.53 27.81
CA LEU A 366 -3.68 -7.95 27.68
C LEU A 366 -2.25 -8.17 27.14
N LEU A 367 -1.45 -8.92 27.87
CA LEU A 367 -0.07 -9.22 27.49
C LEU A 367 0.06 -10.61 26.86
N ALA A 368 -0.48 -11.64 27.51
CA ALA A 368 -0.25 -13.02 27.09
C ALA A 368 -1.34 -13.96 27.59
N SER A 369 -1.38 -15.16 27.00
CA SER A 369 -2.11 -16.31 27.54
C SER A 369 -1.14 -17.23 28.28
N LEU A 370 -1.48 -17.58 29.52
CA LEU A 370 -0.77 -18.54 30.34
C LEU A 370 -1.54 -19.86 30.36
N LEU A 371 -0.88 -20.96 30.02
CA LEU A 371 -1.44 -22.30 30.00
C LEU A 371 -0.72 -23.13 31.06
N ILE A 372 -1.48 -23.77 31.95
CA ILE A 372 -0.93 -24.66 32.97
C ILE A 372 -1.22 -26.09 32.56
N PHE A 373 -0.18 -26.91 32.46
CA PHE A 373 -0.28 -28.33 32.20
C PHE A 373 0.04 -29.09 33.48
N GLY A 374 -0.80 -30.07 33.82
CA GLY A 374 -0.49 -31.03 34.88
C GLY A 374 0.61 -32.00 34.44
N ARG A 375 1.02 -32.87 35.37
CA ARG A 375 1.97 -33.94 35.08
C ARG A 375 1.42 -34.83 33.94
N GLN A 376 2.23 -35.05 32.91
CA GLN A 376 1.95 -35.99 31.83
C GLN A 376 2.86 -37.21 31.96
N THR A 377 2.60 -38.27 31.18
CA THR A 377 3.35 -39.54 31.26
C THR A 377 4.85 -39.34 31.04
N ASP A 378 5.23 -38.39 30.18
CA ASP A 378 6.59 -38.09 29.73
C ASP A 378 7.07 -36.68 30.12
N ARG A 379 6.25 -35.88 30.82
CA ARG A 379 6.56 -34.47 31.13
C ARG A 379 6.18 -34.08 32.55
N GLU A 380 7.09 -33.37 33.20
CA GLU A 380 6.81 -32.69 34.46
C GLU A 380 5.78 -31.56 34.24
N PRO A 381 5.03 -31.16 35.28
CA PRO A 381 4.08 -30.06 35.17
C PRO A 381 4.76 -28.80 34.62
N GLU A 382 4.12 -28.15 33.65
CA GLU A 382 4.70 -27.02 32.94
C GLU A 382 3.70 -25.87 32.81
N ALA A 383 4.23 -24.66 32.82
CA ALA A 383 3.52 -23.45 32.46
C ALA A 383 4.04 -22.94 31.12
N VAL A 384 3.14 -22.64 30.19
CA VAL A 384 3.46 -22.08 28.89
C VAL A 384 2.81 -20.72 28.78
N LEU A 385 3.64 -19.69 28.61
CA LEU A 385 3.21 -18.34 28.32
C LEU A 385 3.34 -18.09 26.82
N GLN A 386 2.27 -17.62 26.18
CA GLN A 386 2.27 -17.38 24.75
C GLN A 386 1.59 -16.06 24.38
N GLY A 387 2.14 -15.36 23.40
CA GLY A 387 1.71 -14.03 22.98
C GLY A 387 2.74 -13.38 22.07
N PHE A 388 2.67 -12.06 21.89
CA PHE A 388 3.71 -11.33 21.16
C PHE A 388 4.98 -11.17 22.01
N ALA A 389 6.15 -11.38 21.43
CA ALA A 389 7.44 -11.40 22.13
C ALA A 389 7.66 -10.26 23.15
N PRO A 390 7.42 -8.96 22.83
CA PRO A 390 7.57 -7.89 23.81
C PRO A 390 6.60 -8.04 25.00
N ASP A 391 5.37 -8.48 24.74
CA ASP A 391 4.35 -8.65 25.78
C ASP A 391 4.63 -9.89 26.63
N VAL A 392 5.13 -10.98 26.04
CA VAL A 392 5.55 -12.19 26.75
C VAL A 392 6.74 -11.87 27.67
N ALA A 393 7.68 -11.02 27.24
CA ALA A 393 8.77 -10.57 28.09
C ALA A 393 8.24 -9.83 29.35
N THR A 394 7.28 -8.92 29.20
CA THR A 394 6.64 -8.24 30.33
C THR A 394 5.85 -9.23 31.19
N ALA A 395 5.03 -10.09 30.59
CA ALA A 395 4.19 -11.04 31.32
C ALA A 395 5.01 -12.07 32.12
N ARG A 396 6.23 -12.43 31.67
CA ARG A 396 7.16 -13.27 32.43
C ARG A 396 7.50 -12.66 33.80
N THR A 397 7.67 -11.35 33.87
CA THR A 397 7.99 -10.65 35.12
C THR A 397 6.82 -10.64 36.10
N ILE A 398 5.58 -10.74 35.60
CA ILE A 398 4.36 -10.79 36.41
C ILE A 398 4.12 -12.22 36.91
N VAL A 399 4.17 -13.21 36.01
CA VAL A 399 3.75 -14.59 36.29
C VAL A 399 4.86 -15.41 36.95
N GLY A 400 6.14 -15.17 36.63
CA GLY A 400 7.28 -15.89 37.20
C GLY A 400 7.27 -15.94 38.73
N PRO A 401 7.13 -14.79 39.43
CA PRO A 401 7.03 -14.74 40.89
C PRO A 401 5.78 -15.45 41.45
N LEU A 402 4.63 -15.35 40.77
CA LEU A 402 3.38 -16.00 41.20
C LEU A 402 3.51 -17.53 41.16
N LEU A 403 4.20 -18.05 40.14
CA LEU A 403 4.42 -19.47 39.94
C LEU A 403 5.68 -20.02 40.64
N GLY A 404 6.56 -19.14 41.12
CA GLY A 404 7.87 -19.53 41.64
C GLY A 404 8.74 -20.23 40.59
N ALA A 405 8.59 -19.86 39.32
CA ALA A 405 9.20 -20.56 38.19
C ALA A 405 9.91 -19.58 37.24
N VAL A 406 10.96 -20.06 36.58
CA VAL A 406 11.73 -19.29 35.61
C VAL A 406 11.34 -19.71 34.20
N PHE A 407 10.84 -18.75 33.42
CA PHE A 407 10.43 -18.96 32.04
C PHE A 407 11.63 -18.85 31.10
N VAL A 408 11.79 -19.84 30.23
CA VAL A 408 12.82 -19.89 29.18
C VAL A 408 12.15 -19.69 27.83
N VAL A 409 12.77 -18.91 26.94
CA VAL A 409 12.27 -18.75 25.56
C VAL A 409 12.57 -20.02 24.79
N ASN A 410 11.55 -20.62 24.19
CA ASN A 410 11.75 -21.73 23.28
C ASN A 410 11.66 -21.17 21.86
N ASN A 411 12.81 -20.97 21.23
CA ASN A 411 12.88 -20.63 19.81
C ASN A 411 12.59 -21.91 19.01
N ALA A 412 11.31 -22.22 18.84
CA ALA A 412 10.86 -23.27 17.92
C ALA A 412 10.65 -22.70 16.52
#